data_AF-A0A3S5JXE4-F1
#
_entry.id   AF-A0A3S5JXE4-F1
#
_cell.length_a   1.000
_cell.length_b   1.000
_cell.length_c   1.000
_cell.angle_alpha   90.00
_cell.angle_beta   90.00
_cell.angle_gamma   90.00
#
_symmetry.space_group_name_H-M   'P 1'
#
loop_
_entity.id
_entity.type
_entity.pdbx_description
1 polymer ?
#
loop_
_entity_poly.entity_id
_entity_poly.type
_entity_poly.pdbx_seq_one_letter_code
_entity_poly.pdbx_strand_id
1 'polypeptide(L)'
;MYFRPYLWLTIFSAPSLSVLVMLGLWQLDRLVWKTELIDSFNERANAAAMLPPDAAADLSQFEFHNLALSGRFMHDRELYLTGRTYEGNAGFHVVTPFRTDQGKVIFVNRGWVSEAYRKPDSRLFSVKDEQVSLRAVLRLPQQKGYFVPENEPENGFWFTLKPEEMADFHKLDQAVRTYYADQIRTSEVLTLPIAAEINIDVRNTHLNYALTWFGIALSLVGVYIAYHVNAGRLRLTRWS
;
A
#
# COMPACT_ATOMS: atom_id res chain seq x y z
N MET A 1 50.67 -20.73 -3.16
CA MET A 1 49.29 -20.90 -3.67
C MET A 1 49.39 -21.37 -5.12
N TYR A 2 48.80 -22.53 -5.45
CA TYR A 2 48.78 -23.07 -6.82
C TYR A 2 47.33 -23.09 -7.30
N PHE A 3 47.03 -22.45 -8.44
CA PHE A 3 45.68 -22.38 -9.01
C PHE A 3 45.71 -22.55 -10.53
N ARG A 4 44.99 -23.55 -11.04
CA ARG A 4 44.81 -23.83 -12.48
C ARG A 4 43.33 -24.04 -12.80
N PRO A 5 42.53 -22.97 -12.93
CA PRO A 5 41.10 -23.10 -13.10
C PRO A 5 40.72 -23.85 -14.38
N TYR A 6 39.57 -24.52 -14.35
CA TYR A 6 38.94 -25.04 -15.57
C TYR A 6 38.27 -23.88 -16.32
N LEU A 7 38.80 -23.57 -17.51
CA LEU A 7 38.35 -22.44 -18.34
C LEU A 7 36.82 -22.37 -18.48
N TRP A 8 36.18 -23.49 -18.85
CA TRP A 8 34.72 -23.53 -19.04
C TRP A 8 33.95 -23.29 -17.75
N LEU A 9 34.35 -23.91 -16.64
CA LEU A 9 33.71 -23.69 -15.34
C LEU A 9 33.84 -22.21 -14.92
N THR A 10 35.01 -21.61 -15.12
CA THR A 10 35.21 -20.18 -14.82
C THR A 10 34.33 -19.29 -15.69
N ILE A 11 34.21 -19.59 -16.99
CA ILE A 11 33.38 -18.84 -17.94
C ILE A 11 31.91 -18.84 -17.55
N PHE A 12 31.38 -19.91 -16.95
CA PHE A 12 29.98 -19.93 -16.49
C PHE A 12 29.81 -19.43 -15.06
N SER A 13 30.71 -19.80 -14.16
CA SER A 13 30.59 -19.43 -12.74
C SER A 13 30.85 -17.95 -12.49
N ALA A 14 31.77 -17.31 -13.21
CA ALA A 14 32.08 -15.90 -12.99
C ALA A 14 30.90 -14.97 -13.37
N PRO A 15 30.29 -15.07 -14.57
CA PRO A 15 29.11 -14.27 -14.89
C PRO A 15 27.92 -14.58 -14.00
N SER A 16 27.69 -15.87 -13.68
CA SER A 16 26.61 -16.26 -12.75
C SER A 16 26.79 -15.61 -11.39
N LEU A 17 28.01 -15.64 -10.84
CA LEU A 17 28.34 -14.97 -9.59
C LEU A 17 28.10 -13.45 -9.68
N SER A 18 28.54 -12.80 -10.75
CA SER A 18 28.30 -11.37 -10.97
C SER A 18 26.81 -11.03 -10.98
N VAL A 19 25.99 -11.82 -11.68
CA VAL A 19 24.54 -11.62 -11.73
C VAL A 19 23.92 -11.83 -10.34
N LEU A 20 24.28 -12.88 -9.62
CA LEU A 20 23.75 -13.17 -8.28
C LEU A 20 24.07 -12.04 -7.29
N VAL A 21 25.31 -11.54 -7.30
CA VAL A 21 25.72 -10.42 -6.45
C VAL A 21 24.98 -9.13 -6.85
N MET A 22 24.87 -8.85 -8.15
CA MET A 22 24.12 -7.70 -8.66
C MET A 22 22.65 -7.75 -8.22
N LEU A 23 22.00 -8.92 -8.31
CA LEU A 23 20.62 -9.11 -7.85
C LEU A 23 20.50 -8.93 -6.34
N GLY A 24 21.44 -9.44 -5.55
CA GLY A 24 21.48 -9.23 -4.10
C GLY A 24 21.59 -7.75 -3.72
N LEU A 25 22.50 -7.02 -4.38
CA LEU A 25 22.68 -5.57 -4.17
C LEU A 25 21.43 -4.78 -4.59
N TRP A 26 20.84 -5.11 -5.73
CA TRP A 26 19.59 -4.49 -6.19
C TRP A 26 18.44 -4.71 -5.21
N GLN A 27 18.34 -5.90 -4.60
CA GLN A 27 17.33 -6.15 -3.57
C GLN A 27 17.55 -5.30 -2.31
N LEU A 28 18.80 -5.05 -1.90
CA LEU A 28 19.09 -4.14 -0.79
C LEU A 28 18.76 -2.68 -1.11
N ASP A 29 19.09 -2.22 -2.31
CA ASP A 29 18.70 -0.89 -2.79
C ASP A 29 17.18 -0.73 -2.77
N ARG A 30 16.47 -1.74 -3.29
CA ARG A 30 15.01 -1.75 -3.31
C ARG A 30 14.39 -1.81 -1.91
N LEU A 31 15.04 -2.51 -0.98
CA LEU A 31 14.65 -2.53 0.43
C LEU A 31 14.68 -1.12 1.01
N VAL A 32 15.82 -0.41 0.89
CA VAL A 32 16.02 0.94 1.42
C VAL A 32 15.03 1.92 0.79
N TRP A 33 14.96 1.97 -0.54
CA TRP A 33 14.02 2.82 -1.26
C TRP A 33 12.57 2.62 -0.79
N LYS A 34 12.14 1.36 -0.62
CA LYS A 34 10.76 1.06 -0.20
C LYS A 34 10.52 1.47 1.25
N THR A 35 11.50 1.26 2.12
CA THR A 35 11.42 1.67 3.53
C THR A 35 11.32 3.19 3.64
N GLU A 36 12.19 3.94 2.97
CA GLU A 36 12.16 5.41 2.96
C GLU A 36 10.81 5.95 2.44
N LEU A 37 10.24 5.31 1.41
CA LEU A 37 8.94 5.69 0.88
C LEU A 37 7.83 5.48 1.93
N ILE A 38 7.80 4.32 2.59
CA ILE A 38 6.84 3.98 3.65
C ILE A 38 6.99 4.95 4.83
N ASP A 39 8.22 5.20 5.27
CA ASP A 39 8.52 6.12 6.36
C ASP A 39 8.03 7.53 6.04
N SER A 40 8.28 8.02 4.82
CA SER A 40 7.77 9.32 4.38
C SER A 40 6.24 9.41 4.42
N PHE A 41 5.53 8.31 4.14
CA PHE A 41 4.07 8.29 4.19
C PHE A 41 3.57 8.28 5.63
N ASN A 42 4.21 7.47 6.49
CA ASN A 42 3.92 7.41 7.91
C ASN A 42 4.18 8.74 8.60
N GLU A 43 5.26 9.45 8.26
CA GLU A 43 5.54 10.79 8.77
C GLU A 43 4.42 11.77 8.41
N ARG A 44 3.96 11.80 7.16
CA ARG A 44 2.86 12.69 6.72
C ARG A 44 1.52 12.32 7.36
N ALA A 45 1.25 11.03 7.54
CA ALA A 45 0.02 10.56 8.17
C ALA A 45 0.00 10.86 9.68
N ASN A 46 1.17 10.85 10.33
CA ASN A 46 1.34 11.14 11.75
C ASN A 46 1.58 12.61 12.08
N ALA A 47 1.85 13.46 11.08
CA ALA A 47 1.99 14.90 11.25
C ALA A 47 0.71 15.55 11.83
N ALA A 48 0.86 16.80 12.29
CA ALA A 48 -0.26 17.60 12.78
C ALA A 48 -1.38 17.64 11.72
N ALA A 49 -2.61 17.40 12.16
CA ALA A 49 -3.75 17.37 11.26
C ALA A 49 -3.96 18.75 10.62
N MET A 50 -4.11 18.77 9.31
CA MET A 50 -4.42 19.99 8.56
C MET A 50 -5.89 20.02 8.15
N LEU A 51 -6.37 21.22 7.83
CA LEU A 51 -7.66 21.38 7.18
C LEU A 51 -7.60 20.87 5.74
N PRO A 52 -8.73 20.44 5.16
CA PRO A 52 -8.78 20.04 3.76
C PRO A 52 -8.20 21.13 2.83
N PRO A 53 -7.28 20.77 1.92
CA PRO A 53 -6.68 21.74 1.02
C PRO A 53 -7.72 22.23 0.01
N ASP A 54 -7.46 23.40 -0.59
CA ASP A 54 -8.30 23.87 -1.67
C ASP A 54 -8.04 23.10 -2.98
N ALA A 55 -9.03 23.07 -3.87
CA ALA A 55 -8.95 22.28 -5.10
C ALA A 55 -7.84 22.74 -6.06
N ALA A 56 -7.37 23.98 -5.92
CA ALA A 56 -6.29 24.57 -6.72
C ALA A 56 -4.87 24.26 -6.20
N ALA A 57 -4.75 23.59 -5.05
CA ALA A 57 -3.45 23.22 -4.50
C ALA A 57 -2.80 22.07 -5.29
N ASP A 58 -1.47 21.99 -5.29
CA ASP A 58 -0.76 20.83 -5.82
C ASP A 58 -0.94 19.62 -4.89
N LEU A 59 -1.96 18.82 -5.16
CA LEU A 59 -2.37 17.68 -4.32
C LEU A 59 -1.35 16.56 -4.26
N SER A 60 -0.40 16.49 -5.20
CA SER A 60 0.66 15.47 -5.18
C SER A 60 1.51 15.55 -3.90
N GLN A 61 1.69 16.76 -3.37
CA GLN A 61 2.41 17.00 -2.13
C GLN A 61 1.57 16.64 -0.90
N PHE A 62 0.24 16.59 -1.04
CA PHE A 62 -0.68 16.35 0.07
C PHE A 62 -1.06 14.88 0.24
N GLU A 63 -0.71 13.99 -0.70
CA GLU A 63 -1.02 12.56 -0.53
C GLU A 63 -0.37 12.01 0.75
N PHE A 64 -1.16 11.25 1.52
CA PHE A 64 -0.84 10.72 2.84
C PHE A 64 -0.83 11.74 3.99
N HIS A 65 -1.17 13.01 3.76
CA HIS A 65 -1.30 13.97 4.87
C HIS A 65 -2.51 13.70 5.75
N ASN A 66 -2.30 13.91 7.05
CA ASN A 66 -3.34 13.87 8.07
C ASN A 66 -4.34 15.02 7.92
N LEU A 67 -5.62 14.70 7.82
CA LEU A 67 -6.74 15.64 7.74
C LEU A 67 -7.57 15.60 9.04
N ALA A 68 -7.91 16.78 9.54
CA ALA A 68 -8.97 16.96 10.53
C ALA A 68 -10.27 17.33 9.80
N LEU A 69 -11.25 16.43 9.83
CA LEU A 69 -12.57 16.66 9.23
C LEU A 69 -13.61 16.85 10.34
N SER A 70 -14.40 17.92 10.23
CA SER A 70 -15.55 18.19 11.09
C SER A 70 -16.78 18.47 10.21
N GLY A 71 -17.91 17.88 10.56
CA GLY A 71 -19.10 17.89 9.70
C GLY A 71 -20.03 16.70 9.93
N ARG A 72 -20.79 16.32 8.89
CA ARG A 72 -21.81 15.26 8.96
C ARG A 72 -21.71 14.30 7.77
N PHE A 73 -21.94 13.02 8.02
CA PHE A 73 -22.05 12.01 6.98
C PHE A 73 -23.42 12.06 6.30
N MET A 74 -23.42 11.95 4.97
CA MET A 74 -24.63 11.80 4.15
C MET A 74 -24.91 10.30 3.94
N HIS A 75 -25.41 9.63 4.99
CA HIS A 75 -25.60 8.18 5.00
C HIS A 75 -26.63 7.65 4.00
N ASP A 76 -27.49 8.53 3.48
CA ASP A 76 -28.42 8.25 2.37
C ASP A 76 -27.69 8.05 1.02
N ARG A 77 -26.39 8.38 0.95
CA ARG A 77 -25.57 8.36 -0.27
C ARG A 77 -24.33 7.48 -0.12
N GLU A 78 -24.43 6.40 0.65
CA GLU A 78 -23.32 5.47 0.79
C GLU A 78 -23.06 4.68 -0.50
N LEU A 79 -21.78 4.54 -0.83
CA LEU A 79 -21.26 3.75 -1.94
C LEU A 79 -20.43 2.59 -1.39
N TYR A 80 -20.42 1.47 -2.12
CA TYR A 80 -19.74 0.25 -1.69
C TYR A 80 -18.67 -0.14 -2.69
N LEU A 81 -17.40 -0.04 -2.29
CA LEU A 81 -16.30 -0.54 -3.10
C LEU A 81 -16.18 -2.05 -2.95
N THR A 82 -16.28 -2.76 -4.05
CA THR A 82 -16.17 -4.21 -4.11
C THR A 82 -14.71 -4.68 -4.17
N GLY A 83 -14.50 -6.00 -4.07
CA GLY A 83 -13.18 -6.61 -4.16
C GLY A 83 -12.25 -6.21 -3.01
N ARG A 84 -12.81 -5.97 -1.82
CA ARG A 84 -12.05 -5.62 -0.61
C ARG A 84 -12.00 -6.82 0.32
N THR A 85 -10.85 -7.02 0.96
CA THR A 85 -10.64 -8.11 1.89
C THR A 85 -10.09 -7.59 3.20
N TYR A 86 -10.58 -8.13 4.31
CA TYR A 86 -10.02 -7.92 5.63
C TYR A 86 -9.80 -9.29 6.29
N GLU A 87 -8.56 -9.57 6.70
CA GLU A 87 -8.17 -10.85 7.32
C GLU A 87 -8.64 -12.09 6.52
N GLY A 88 -8.51 -12.04 5.19
CA GLY A 88 -8.91 -13.13 4.30
C GLY A 88 -10.41 -13.22 3.99
N ASN A 89 -11.24 -12.38 4.61
CA ASN A 89 -12.69 -12.34 4.36
C ASN A 89 -13.03 -11.31 3.29
N ALA A 90 -13.83 -11.73 2.30
CA ALA A 90 -14.36 -10.82 1.29
C ALA A 90 -15.40 -9.85 1.89
N GLY A 91 -15.40 -8.62 1.40
CA GLY A 91 -16.32 -7.59 1.82
C GLY A 91 -16.17 -6.32 1.00
N PHE A 92 -16.55 -5.20 1.60
CA PHE A 92 -16.71 -3.92 0.93
C PHE A 92 -16.06 -2.82 1.73
N HIS A 93 -15.52 -1.81 1.06
CA HIS A 93 -15.28 -0.54 1.72
C HIS A 93 -16.53 0.34 1.61
N VAL A 94 -16.98 0.88 2.74
CA VAL A 94 -18.08 1.84 2.78
C VAL A 94 -17.51 3.24 2.55
N VAL A 95 -17.91 3.86 1.44
CA VAL A 95 -17.56 5.25 1.13
C VAL A 95 -18.80 6.10 1.32
N THR A 96 -18.68 7.15 2.13
CA THR A 96 -19.80 8.03 2.45
C THR A 96 -19.42 9.47 2.15
N PRO A 97 -20.24 10.23 1.42
CA PRO A 97 -20.04 11.67 1.28
C PRO A 97 -20.13 12.34 2.66
N PHE A 98 -19.15 13.18 2.95
CA PHE A 98 -19.03 13.90 4.20
C PHE A 98 -19.14 15.40 3.93
N ARG A 99 -20.20 16.02 4.43
CA ARG A 99 -20.39 17.47 4.34
C ARG A 99 -19.61 18.13 5.46
N THR A 100 -18.58 18.88 5.11
CA THR A 100 -17.76 19.63 6.07
C THR A 100 -18.51 20.85 6.60
N ASP A 101 -18.07 21.39 7.74
CA ASP A 101 -18.61 22.65 8.30
C ASP A 101 -18.43 23.85 7.34
N GLN A 102 -17.52 23.76 6.37
CA GLN A 102 -17.30 24.75 5.33
C GLN A 102 -18.22 24.57 4.09
N GLY A 103 -19.13 23.59 4.12
CA GLY A 103 -20.09 23.32 3.04
C GLY A 103 -19.56 22.50 1.87
N LYS A 104 -18.26 22.17 1.83
CA LYS A 104 -17.67 21.26 0.85
C LYS A 104 -18.08 19.81 1.16
N VAL A 105 -18.18 18.97 0.13
CA VAL A 105 -18.41 17.54 0.31
C VAL A 105 -17.15 16.76 -0.05
N ILE A 106 -16.68 15.91 0.85
CA ILE A 106 -15.51 15.05 0.65
C ILE A 106 -15.97 13.60 0.74
N PHE A 107 -15.59 12.75 -0.21
CA PHE A 107 -15.83 11.31 -0.09
C PHE A 107 -14.88 10.72 0.94
N VAL A 108 -15.44 10.10 1.98
CA VAL A 108 -14.68 9.47 3.04
C VAL A 108 -14.84 7.96 2.93
N ASN A 109 -13.75 7.24 2.70
CA ASN A 109 -13.70 5.80 2.87
C ASN A 109 -13.66 5.49 4.38
N ARG A 110 -14.77 5.00 4.91
CA ARG A 110 -14.94 4.68 6.33
C ARG A 110 -14.31 3.34 6.70
N GLY A 111 -13.99 2.51 5.70
CA GLY A 111 -13.33 1.23 5.87
C GLY A 111 -14.22 0.02 5.59
N TRP A 112 -13.77 -1.15 6.05
CA TRP A 112 -14.28 -2.45 5.61
C TRP A 112 -15.53 -2.93 6.36
N VAL A 113 -16.45 -3.58 5.65
CA VAL A 113 -17.58 -4.36 6.19
C VAL A 113 -17.73 -5.67 5.43
N SER A 114 -18.25 -6.71 6.09
CA SER A 114 -18.69 -7.93 5.40
C SER A 114 -20.02 -7.72 4.67
N GLU A 115 -20.40 -8.66 3.80
CA GLU A 115 -21.70 -8.62 3.10
C GLU A 115 -22.88 -8.47 4.07
N ALA A 116 -22.83 -9.14 5.23
CA ALA A 116 -23.89 -9.09 6.24
C ALA A 116 -24.10 -7.68 6.85
N TYR A 117 -23.06 -6.83 6.82
CA TYR A 117 -23.08 -5.47 7.33
C TYR A 117 -23.01 -4.40 6.22
N ARG A 118 -23.17 -4.80 4.96
CA ARG A 118 -23.04 -3.89 3.81
C ARG A 118 -24.06 -2.76 3.89
N LYS A 119 -25.35 -3.11 4.08
CA LYS A 119 -26.46 -2.14 4.07
C LYS A 119 -26.55 -1.34 5.38
N PRO A 120 -26.94 -0.06 5.35
CA PRO A 120 -27.01 0.79 6.55
C PRO A 120 -27.90 0.18 7.66
N ASP A 121 -29.05 -0.40 7.29
CA ASP A 121 -30.03 -1.00 8.20
C ASP A 121 -29.45 -2.13 9.08
N SER A 122 -28.43 -2.82 8.57
CA SER A 122 -27.74 -3.89 9.30
C SER A 122 -26.70 -3.38 10.30
N ARG A 123 -26.39 -2.08 10.25
CA ARG A 123 -25.36 -1.42 11.07
C ARG A 123 -25.76 -0.02 11.53
N LEU A 124 -26.99 0.12 12.04
CA LEU A 124 -27.53 1.40 12.54
C LEU A 124 -26.62 2.07 13.59
N PHE A 125 -25.86 1.30 14.37
CA PHE A 125 -24.86 1.83 15.30
C PHE A 125 -23.76 2.67 14.63
N SER A 126 -23.52 2.47 13.34
CA SER A 126 -22.54 3.19 12.52
C SER A 126 -23.16 4.32 11.67
N VAL A 127 -24.48 4.51 11.75
CA VAL A 127 -25.26 5.44 10.94
C VAL A 127 -25.89 6.46 11.88
N LYS A 128 -25.10 7.46 12.27
CA LYS A 128 -25.53 8.49 13.22
C LYS A 128 -25.62 9.82 12.49
N ASP A 129 -26.79 10.44 12.53
CA ASP A 129 -26.99 11.81 12.03
C ASP A 129 -26.55 12.83 13.08
N GLU A 130 -25.26 12.84 13.38
CA GLU A 130 -24.64 13.74 14.33
C GLU A 130 -23.43 14.45 13.71
N GLN A 131 -23.05 15.58 14.31
CA GLN A 131 -21.81 16.23 13.94
C GLN A 131 -20.65 15.43 14.51
N VAL A 132 -19.70 15.07 13.64
CA VAL A 132 -18.56 14.25 14.00
C VAL A 132 -17.26 14.94 13.61
N SER A 133 -16.27 14.84 14.48
CA SER A 133 -14.88 15.16 14.19
C SER A 133 -14.11 13.86 14.00
N LEU A 134 -13.47 13.70 12.85
CA LEU A 134 -12.72 12.50 12.53
C LEU A 134 -11.34 12.82 11.96
N ARG A 135 -10.42 11.90 12.21
CA ARG A 135 -9.09 11.87 11.61
C ARG A 135 -9.16 11.08 10.32
N ALA A 136 -8.61 11.63 9.26
CA ALA A 136 -8.51 10.95 7.98
C ALA A 136 -7.16 11.21 7.33
N VAL A 137 -6.84 10.46 6.28
CA VAL A 137 -5.65 10.68 5.45
C VAL A 137 -6.08 11.02 4.03
N LEU A 138 -5.51 12.08 3.46
CA LEU A 138 -5.77 12.47 2.08
C LEU A 138 -5.21 11.43 1.11
N ARG A 139 -6.03 11.02 0.15
CA ARG A 139 -5.66 10.11 -0.93
C ARG A 139 -6.07 10.65 -2.28
N LEU A 140 -5.23 10.40 -3.27
CA LEU A 140 -5.52 10.75 -4.66
C LEU A 140 -6.42 9.70 -5.32
N PRO A 141 -7.19 10.07 -6.37
CA PRO A 141 -8.06 9.15 -7.09
C PRO A 141 -7.32 7.90 -7.53
N GLN A 142 -7.91 6.73 -7.28
CA GLN A 142 -7.26 5.47 -7.57
C GLN A 142 -7.07 5.27 -9.07
N GLN A 143 -5.84 4.93 -9.47
CA GLN A 143 -5.58 4.44 -10.82
C GLN A 143 -5.93 2.96 -10.91
N LYS A 144 -6.71 2.59 -11.94
CA LYS A 144 -7.10 1.19 -12.17
C LYS A 144 -5.92 0.37 -12.68
N GLY A 145 -5.78 -0.85 -12.17
CA GLY A 145 -4.90 -1.85 -12.79
C GLY A 145 -5.50 -2.40 -14.08
N TYR A 146 -4.69 -3.07 -14.90
CA TYR A 146 -5.11 -3.61 -16.21
C TYR A 146 -6.31 -4.57 -16.12
N PHE A 147 -6.44 -5.32 -15.02
CA PHE A 147 -7.51 -6.31 -14.81
C PHE A 147 -8.65 -5.81 -13.91
N VAL A 148 -8.66 -4.51 -13.57
CA VAL A 148 -9.73 -3.92 -12.76
C VAL A 148 -10.81 -3.38 -13.72
N PRO A 149 -12.06 -3.82 -13.61
CA PRO A 149 -13.17 -3.29 -14.42
C PRO A 149 -13.40 -1.79 -14.20
N GLU A 150 -14.14 -1.16 -15.12
CA GLU A 150 -14.67 0.18 -14.87
C GLU A 150 -15.76 0.16 -13.80
N ASN A 151 -15.98 1.29 -13.13
CA ASN A 151 -17.12 1.42 -12.23
C ASN A 151 -18.43 1.31 -13.01
N GLU A 152 -19.44 0.68 -12.40
CA GLU A 152 -20.80 0.59 -12.92
C GLU A 152 -21.77 1.18 -11.87
N PRO A 153 -21.88 2.52 -11.77
CA PRO A 153 -22.65 3.19 -10.73
C PRO A 153 -24.11 2.77 -10.67
N GLU A 154 -24.75 2.62 -11.85
CA GLU A 154 -26.16 2.22 -11.98
C GLU A 154 -26.45 0.83 -11.42
N ASN A 155 -25.45 -0.06 -11.45
CA ASN A 155 -25.52 -1.41 -10.89
C ASN A 155 -24.98 -1.48 -9.44
N GLY A 156 -24.50 -0.35 -8.90
CA GLY A 156 -23.91 -0.27 -7.56
C GLY A 156 -22.52 -0.90 -7.44
N PHE A 157 -21.82 -1.17 -8.55
CA PHE A 157 -20.49 -1.76 -8.52
C PHE A 157 -19.40 -0.69 -8.65
N TRP A 158 -18.71 -0.43 -7.55
CA TRP A 158 -17.55 0.46 -7.51
C TRP A 158 -16.28 -0.36 -7.30
N PHE A 159 -15.39 -0.37 -8.29
CA PHE A 159 -14.11 -1.08 -8.24
C PHE A 159 -12.96 -0.15 -7.83
N THR A 160 -13.07 1.14 -8.16
CA THR A 160 -12.07 2.16 -7.85
C THR A 160 -12.70 3.38 -7.19
N LEU A 161 -11.98 3.98 -6.24
CA LEU A 161 -12.42 5.22 -5.60
C LEU A 161 -12.01 6.42 -6.45
N LYS A 162 -12.98 6.96 -7.19
CA LYS A 162 -12.82 8.17 -8.02
C LYS A 162 -13.88 9.22 -7.63
N PRO A 163 -13.48 10.26 -6.89
CA PRO A 163 -14.41 11.28 -6.38
C PRO A 163 -15.21 12.00 -7.47
N GLU A 164 -14.62 12.19 -8.65
CA GLU A 164 -15.31 12.77 -9.81
C GLU A 164 -16.53 11.95 -10.23
N GLU A 165 -16.34 10.64 -10.52
CA GLU A 165 -17.43 9.74 -10.92
C GLU A 165 -18.50 9.62 -9.82
N MET A 166 -18.08 9.59 -8.55
CA MET A 166 -19.00 9.52 -7.41
C MET A 166 -19.80 10.81 -7.23
N ALA A 167 -19.18 11.97 -7.47
CA ALA A 167 -19.84 13.26 -7.42
C ALA A 167 -20.90 13.38 -8.53
N ASP A 168 -20.58 12.92 -9.74
CA ASP A 168 -21.51 12.91 -10.87
C ASP A 168 -22.71 12.00 -10.62
N PHE A 169 -22.46 10.79 -10.12
CA PHE A 169 -23.52 9.83 -9.78
C PHE A 169 -24.52 10.42 -8.77
N HIS A 170 -24.03 11.10 -7.73
CA HIS A 170 -24.88 11.71 -6.71
C HIS A 170 -25.34 13.15 -7.01
N LYS A 171 -24.92 13.71 -8.16
CA LYS A 171 -25.19 15.11 -8.54
C LYS A 171 -24.80 16.09 -7.43
N LEU A 172 -23.57 15.97 -6.94
CA LEU A 172 -23.00 16.77 -5.86
C LEU A 172 -22.02 17.82 -6.43
N ASP A 173 -22.53 18.99 -6.81
CA ASP A 173 -21.70 20.06 -7.41
C ASP A 173 -20.64 20.60 -6.43
N GLN A 174 -20.94 20.59 -5.13
CA GLN A 174 -20.05 21.01 -4.05
C GLN A 174 -19.04 19.94 -3.63
N ALA A 175 -19.01 18.78 -4.30
CA ALA A 175 -18.06 17.73 -3.99
C ALA A 175 -16.65 18.05 -4.49
N VAL A 176 -15.67 17.75 -3.66
CA VAL A 176 -14.27 17.68 -4.05
C VAL A 176 -14.10 16.49 -5.00
N ARG A 177 -13.60 16.77 -6.21
CA ARG A 177 -13.41 15.77 -7.27
C ARG A 177 -11.98 15.25 -7.39
N THR A 178 -11.04 15.92 -6.76
CA THR A 178 -9.60 15.74 -6.98
C THR A 178 -8.90 14.89 -5.92
N TYR A 179 -9.55 14.62 -4.78
CA TYR A 179 -9.04 13.74 -3.74
C TYR A 179 -10.19 13.17 -2.89
N TYR A 180 -9.90 12.10 -2.14
CA TYR A 180 -10.77 11.54 -1.11
C TYR A 180 -10.03 11.43 0.22
N ALA A 181 -10.72 11.00 1.26
CA ALA A 181 -10.11 10.78 2.57
C ALA A 181 -10.34 9.34 3.04
N ASP A 182 -9.28 8.66 3.48
CA ASP A 182 -9.38 7.39 4.22
C ASP A 182 -9.55 7.71 5.71
N GLN A 183 -10.67 7.31 6.32
CA GLN A 183 -10.86 7.46 7.76
C GLN A 183 -9.83 6.61 8.51
N ILE A 184 -9.21 7.22 9.52
CA ILE A 184 -8.21 6.56 10.36
C ILE A 184 -8.85 6.10 11.66
N ARG A 185 -8.55 4.85 12.03
CA ARG A 185 -8.96 4.26 13.30
C ARG A 185 -8.16 4.89 14.45
N THR A 186 -8.86 5.30 15.51
CA THR A 186 -8.27 5.97 16.69
C THR A 186 -8.29 5.11 17.96
N SER A 187 -8.84 3.90 17.89
CA SER A 187 -8.93 2.96 19.01
C SER A 187 -8.52 1.55 18.57
N GLU A 188 -7.98 0.76 19.50
CA GLU A 188 -7.71 -0.66 19.30
C GLU A 188 -9.00 -1.48 19.16
N VAL A 189 -10.13 -0.97 19.67
CA VAL A 189 -11.41 -1.65 19.54
C VAL A 189 -11.92 -1.49 18.09
N LEU A 190 -11.98 -2.61 17.37
CA LEU A 190 -12.53 -2.64 16.03
C LEU A 190 -14.03 -2.36 16.08
N THR A 191 -14.45 -1.38 15.27
CA THR A 191 -15.86 -1.05 15.03
C THR A 191 -16.11 -1.10 13.53
N LEU A 192 -17.36 -1.37 13.13
CA LEU A 192 -17.74 -1.36 11.72
C LEU A 192 -18.22 0.04 11.31
N PRO A 193 -17.86 0.52 10.11
CA PRO A 193 -16.85 -0.03 9.20
C PRO A 193 -15.42 0.02 9.78
N ILE A 194 -14.61 -1.01 9.49
CA ILE A 194 -13.24 -1.13 9.98
C ILE A 194 -12.36 -0.13 9.23
N ALA A 195 -12.17 1.04 9.83
CA ALA A 195 -11.33 2.12 9.32
C ALA A 195 -9.85 1.69 9.17
N ALA A 196 -9.13 2.40 8.29
CA ALA A 196 -7.73 2.13 8.01
C ALA A 196 -6.86 2.44 9.24
N GLU A 197 -5.75 1.72 9.36
CA GLU A 197 -4.69 2.10 10.30
C GLU A 197 -3.88 3.26 9.74
N ILE A 198 -3.37 4.08 10.66
CA ILE A 198 -2.50 5.19 10.29
C ILE A 198 -1.14 4.73 9.77
N ASN A 199 -0.65 3.60 10.29
CA ASN A 199 0.65 3.09 9.96
C ASN A 199 0.52 2.19 8.73
N ILE A 200 1.19 2.59 7.67
CA ILE A 200 1.28 1.84 6.42
C ILE A 200 2.34 0.76 6.64
N ASP A 201 1.93 -0.41 7.11
CA ASP A 201 2.79 -1.60 7.18
C ASP A 201 2.61 -2.45 5.92
N VAL A 202 3.46 -2.19 4.92
CA VAL A 202 3.48 -2.99 3.70
C VAL A 202 4.62 -3.99 3.79
N ARG A 203 4.28 -5.28 3.69
CA ARG A 203 5.25 -6.39 3.68
C ARG A 203 6.46 -6.06 2.80
N ASN A 204 7.64 -6.06 3.42
CA ASN A 204 8.91 -5.77 2.76
C ASN A 204 9.82 -7.00 2.78
N THR A 205 9.73 -7.84 1.74
CA THR A 205 10.47 -9.12 1.65
C THR A 205 11.83 -9.00 0.98
N HIS A 206 12.26 -7.78 0.62
CA HIS A 206 13.48 -7.57 -0.17
C HIS A 206 14.74 -8.08 0.54
N LEU A 207 14.80 -8.01 1.87
CA LEU A 207 15.89 -8.60 2.66
C LEU A 207 15.98 -10.13 2.50
N ASN A 208 14.85 -10.84 2.57
CA ASN A 208 14.81 -12.30 2.41
C ASN A 208 15.32 -12.71 1.02
N TYR A 209 14.97 -11.95 -0.01
CA TYR A 209 15.47 -12.17 -1.36
C TYR A 209 16.96 -11.85 -1.48
N ALA A 210 17.44 -10.75 -0.89
CA ALA A 210 18.87 -10.42 -0.87
C ALA A 210 19.70 -11.55 -0.23
N LEU A 211 19.26 -12.07 0.93
CA LEU A 211 19.89 -13.21 1.59
C LEU A 211 19.87 -14.48 0.72
N THR A 212 18.78 -14.72 -0.01
CA THR A 212 18.69 -15.84 -0.96
C THR A 212 19.74 -15.70 -2.06
N TRP A 213 19.86 -14.53 -2.70
CA TRP A 213 20.84 -14.30 -3.76
C TRP A 213 22.28 -14.42 -3.29
N PHE A 214 22.60 -13.84 -2.12
CA PHE A 214 23.93 -13.98 -1.53
C PHE A 214 24.23 -15.41 -1.05
N GLY A 215 23.22 -16.12 -0.54
CA GLY A 215 23.36 -17.53 -0.17
C GLY A 215 23.67 -18.43 -1.36
N ILE A 216 23.00 -18.21 -2.50
CA ILE A 216 23.29 -18.93 -3.75
C ILE A 216 24.68 -18.54 -4.28
N ALA A 217 25.06 -17.25 -4.23
CA ALA A 217 26.38 -16.78 -4.62
C ALA A 217 27.49 -17.44 -3.79
N LEU A 218 27.32 -17.51 -2.47
CA LEU A 218 28.27 -18.16 -1.56
C LEU A 218 28.36 -19.67 -1.84
N SER A 219 27.23 -20.32 -2.10
CA SER A 219 27.19 -21.74 -2.46
C SER A 219 27.93 -22.01 -3.77
N LEU A 220 27.75 -21.16 -4.79
CA LEU A 220 28.46 -21.25 -6.06
C LEU A 220 29.97 -21.13 -5.86
N VAL A 221 30.42 -20.16 -5.06
CA VAL A 221 31.84 -19.99 -4.70
C VAL A 221 32.37 -21.22 -3.95
N GLY A 222 31.61 -21.73 -2.97
CA GLY A 222 31.97 -22.92 -2.19
C GLY A 222 32.14 -24.17 -3.07
N VAL A 223 31.17 -24.46 -3.93
CA VAL A 223 31.22 -25.59 -4.87
C VAL A 223 32.38 -25.41 -5.86
N TYR A 224 32.56 -24.21 -6.39
CA TYR A 224 33.65 -23.91 -7.32
C TYR A 224 35.03 -24.18 -6.68
N ILE A 225 35.25 -23.70 -5.45
CA ILE A 225 36.49 -23.95 -4.70
C ILE A 225 36.65 -25.44 -4.40
N ALA A 226 35.63 -26.08 -3.82
CA ALA A 226 35.68 -27.49 -3.42
C ALA A 226 36.01 -28.40 -4.61
N TYR A 227 35.40 -28.13 -5.77
CA TYR A 227 35.67 -28.86 -6.99
C TYR A 227 37.13 -28.69 -7.47
N HIS A 228 37.67 -27.46 -7.45
CA HIS A 228 39.05 -27.21 -7.85
C HIS A 228 40.07 -27.79 -6.86
N VAL A 229 39.77 -27.81 -5.55
CA VAL A 229 40.61 -28.49 -4.55
C VAL A 229 40.61 -29.99 -4.78
N ASN A 230 39.43 -30.60 -4.94
CA ASN A 230 39.30 -32.04 -5.19
C ASN A 230 40.00 -32.46 -6.49
N ALA A 231 39.90 -31.65 -7.55
CA ALA A 231 40.59 -31.89 -8.81
C ALA A 231 42.12 -31.62 -8.78
N GLY A 232 42.71 -31.32 -7.61
CA GLY A 232 44.14 -31.01 -7.45
C GLY A 232 44.58 -29.72 -8.15
N ARG A 233 43.61 -28.89 -8.55
CA ARG A 233 43.81 -27.66 -9.34
C ARG A 233 43.92 -26.41 -8.47
N LEU A 234 43.56 -26.50 -7.19
CA LEU A 234 43.77 -25.46 -6.19
C LEU A 234 44.42 -26.08 -4.95
N ARG A 235 45.60 -25.58 -4.54
CA ARG A 235 46.25 -25.96 -3.29
C ARG A 235 46.47 -24.72 -2.43
N LEU A 236 45.70 -24.62 -1.35
CA LEU A 236 45.88 -23.63 -0.29
C LEU A 236 47.03 -24.14 0.59
N THR A 237 48.13 -23.41 0.65
CA THR A 237 49.27 -23.74 1.51
C THR A 237 48.81 -23.70 2.97
N ARG A 238 48.91 -24.84 3.67
CA ARG A 238 48.76 -24.88 5.14
C ARG A 238 49.90 -24.07 5.75
N TRP A 239 49.59 -23.02 6.48
CA TRP A 239 50.56 -22.38 7.35
C TRP A 239 50.73 -23.27 8.60
N SER A 240 51.97 -23.68 8.85
CA SER A 240 52.42 -24.26 10.12
C SER A 240 52.81 -23.16 11.09
#